data_AF-A0A8J8BNY3-F1
#
_entry.id   AF-A0A8J8BNY3-F1
#
_cell.length_a   1.000
_cell.length_b   1.000
_cell.length_c   1.000
_cell.angle_alpha   90.00
_cell.angle_beta   90.00
_cell.angle_gamma   90.00
#
_symmetry.space_group_name_H-M   'P 1'
#
loop_
_entity.id
_entity.type
_entity.pdbx_description
1 polymer ?
#
loop_
_entity_poly.entity_id
_entity_poly.type
_entity_poly.pdbx_seq_one_letter_code
_entity_poly.pdbx_strand_id
1 'polypeptide(L)'
;MTDKNRLLRLRRSMKQKRPAFLHQEHWKLKRFKKASWRKPRGKRSKMRARERAKPFSVTVGYRSPKLIRGWHPRGAPEIIVHTLQDINRIQIEESAEAAQLSEGKSKRKSQSGRKSKKKPQTPYVLRISSGVGNRKKLDLVRAAREKNLYVANPKVRVAKIASLEELESLLPLRDVIVSWHVSDKLTEDEREDVLERAEDEGIEVVE
;
A
#
# COMPACT_ATOMS: atom_id res chain seq x y z
N MET A 1 1.96 21.51 20.15
CA MET A 1 1.64 20.99 18.80
C MET A 1 2.74 20.04 18.33
N THR A 2 2.44 18.75 18.17
CA THR A 2 3.40 17.79 17.59
C THR A 2 3.33 17.83 16.08
N ASP A 3 4.41 18.29 15.44
CA ASP A 3 4.54 18.24 13.99
C ASP A 3 4.54 16.78 13.48
N LYS A 4 3.40 16.29 13.01
CA LYS A 4 3.23 14.99 12.34
C LYS A 4 4.32 14.76 11.28
N ASN A 5 4.62 15.80 10.49
CA ASN A 5 5.66 15.76 9.46
C ASN A 5 7.08 15.61 10.03
N ARG A 6 7.38 16.21 11.18
CA ARG A 6 8.66 16.02 11.89
C ARG A 6 8.80 14.57 12.34
N LEU A 7 7.76 14.00 12.95
CA LEU A 7 7.78 12.61 13.40
C LEU A 7 7.96 11.65 12.22
N LEU A 8 7.28 11.86 11.09
CA LEU A 8 7.42 11.00 9.90
C LEU A 8 8.84 11.04 9.33
N ARG A 9 9.47 12.22 9.30
CA ARG A 9 10.89 12.39 8.92
C ARG A 9 11.81 11.63 9.88
N LEU A 10 11.61 11.79 11.19
CA LEU A 10 12.37 11.08 12.22
C LEU A 10 12.25 9.55 12.07
N ARG A 11 11.02 9.04 11.90
CA ARG A 11 10.77 7.61 11.66
C ARG A 11 11.52 7.09 10.45
N ARG A 12 11.56 7.86 9.34
CA ARG A 12 12.31 7.48 8.13
C ARG A 12 13.80 7.38 8.42
N SER A 13 14.38 8.37 9.09
CA SER A 13 15.79 8.38 9.48
C SER A 13 16.14 7.20 10.41
N MET A 14 15.30 6.95 11.43
CA MET A 14 15.47 5.80 12.34
C MET A 14 15.38 4.47 11.58
N LYS A 15 14.42 4.32 10.65
CA LYS A 15 14.26 3.09 9.86
C LYS A 15 15.47 2.83 8.97
N GLN A 16 16.07 3.86 8.39
CA GLN A 16 17.26 3.73 7.54
C GLN A 16 18.49 3.24 8.31
N LYS A 17 18.65 3.68 9.57
CA LYS A 17 19.73 3.25 10.46
C LYS A 17 19.43 1.92 11.17
N ARG A 18 18.21 1.40 11.06
CA ARG A 18 17.77 0.22 11.82
C ARG A 18 18.37 -1.06 11.22
N PRO A 19 19.05 -1.89 12.02
CA PRO A 19 19.53 -3.20 11.56
C PRO A 19 18.37 -4.12 11.14
N ALA A 20 18.66 -5.11 10.29
CA ALA A 20 17.66 -6.09 9.83
C ALA A 20 17.21 -7.09 10.92
N PHE A 21 17.93 -7.15 12.06
CA PHE A 21 17.70 -8.09 13.16
C PHE A 21 17.57 -9.55 12.70
N LEU A 22 18.69 -10.12 12.30
CA LEU A 22 18.75 -11.49 11.81
C LEU A 22 19.16 -12.46 12.91
N HIS A 23 18.87 -13.75 12.73
CA HIS A 23 19.32 -14.80 13.66
C HIS A 23 20.84 -14.77 13.84
N GLN A 24 21.30 -15.18 15.02
CA GLN A 24 22.73 -15.35 15.29
C GLN A 24 23.33 -16.29 14.22
N GLU A 25 24.43 -15.87 13.60
CA GLU A 25 25.14 -16.68 12.59
C GLU A 25 24.29 -17.09 11.38
N HIS A 26 23.29 -16.27 11.01
CA HIS A 26 22.44 -16.55 9.84
C HIS A 26 23.22 -16.77 8.54
N TRP A 27 24.41 -16.18 8.40
CA TRP A 27 25.27 -16.35 7.23
C TRP A 27 26.05 -17.68 7.22
N LYS A 28 26.29 -18.30 8.39
CA LYS A 28 27.15 -19.49 8.49
C LYS A 28 26.49 -20.76 7.98
N LEU A 29 25.20 -20.96 8.33
CA LEU A 29 24.48 -22.20 8.02
C LEU A 29 23.28 -21.93 7.13
N LYS A 30 23.09 -22.75 6.07
CA LYS A 30 21.96 -22.63 5.13
C LYS A 30 20.60 -22.62 5.85
N ARG A 31 20.44 -23.47 6.88
CA ARG A 31 19.23 -23.53 7.72
C ARG A 31 18.90 -22.22 8.43
N PHE A 32 19.90 -21.37 8.70
CA PHE A 32 19.72 -20.10 9.38
C PHE A 32 19.62 -18.90 8.45
N LYS A 33 19.92 -19.04 7.14
CA LYS A 33 19.82 -17.94 6.18
C LYS A 33 18.40 -17.33 6.11
N LYS A 34 17.37 -18.17 6.24
CA LYS A 34 15.95 -17.76 6.28
C LYS A 34 15.37 -17.72 7.70
N ALA A 35 16.18 -17.93 8.73
CA ALA A 35 15.68 -17.97 10.10
C ALA A 35 15.30 -16.57 10.59
N SER A 36 14.12 -16.47 11.18
CA SER A 36 13.68 -15.27 11.88
C SER A 36 14.57 -14.97 13.11
N TRP A 37 14.58 -13.72 13.55
CA TRP A 37 15.24 -13.32 14.79
C TRP A 37 14.90 -14.25 15.96
N ARG A 38 15.92 -14.70 16.70
CA ARG A 38 15.77 -15.36 17.99
C ARG A 38 16.74 -14.74 18.98
N LYS A 39 16.29 -14.56 20.23
CA LYS A 39 17.14 -14.04 21.30
C LYS A 39 18.31 -15.01 21.52
N PRO A 40 19.57 -14.57 21.41
CA PRO A 40 20.72 -15.44 21.68
C PRO A 40 20.77 -15.78 23.18
N ARG A 41 20.73 -17.08 23.50
CA ARG A 41 20.67 -17.56 24.90
C ARG A 41 21.99 -18.08 25.45
N GLY A 42 22.89 -18.58 24.59
CA GLY A 42 24.12 -19.24 25.02
C GLY A 42 25.03 -18.35 25.87
N LYS A 43 25.60 -18.92 26.95
CA LYS A 43 26.51 -18.22 27.87
C LYS A 43 27.71 -17.60 27.14
N ARG A 44 28.29 -18.33 26.17
CA ARG A 44 29.41 -17.90 25.33
C ARG A 44 29.00 -17.12 24.06
N SER A 45 27.72 -16.79 23.88
CA SER A 45 27.28 -16.04 22.69
C SER A 45 27.82 -14.60 22.72
N LYS A 46 28.70 -14.28 21.78
CA LYS A 46 29.26 -12.93 21.60
C LYS A 46 28.21 -11.90 21.20
N MET A 47 27.18 -12.34 20.48
CA MET A 47 26.03 -11.52 20.14
C MET A 47 25.18 -11.19 21.37
N ARG A 48 25.00 -12.15 22.30
CA ARG A 48 24.35 -11.92 23.60
C ARG A 48 25.15 -10.93 24.45
N ALA A 49 26.48 -11.06 24.45
CA ALA A 49 27.40 -10.14 25.11
C ALA A 49 27.54 -8.76 24.42
N ARG A 50 26.91 -8.58 23.24
CA ARG A 50 26.95 -7.35 22.43
C ARG A 50 28.38 -6.90 22.07
N GLU A 51 29.27 -7.86 21.81
CA GLU A 51 30.63 -7.56 21.38
C GLU A 51 30.64 -6.84 20.02
N ARG A 52 31.67 -6.00 19.81
CA ARG A 52 31.90 -5.28 18.55
C ARG A 52 31.96 -6.28 17.38
N ALA A 53 31.53 -5.83 16.20
CA ALA A 53 31.44 -6.62 14.97
C ALA A 53 30.45 -7.80 14.99
N LYS A 54 29.69 -8.00 16.07
CA LYS A 54 28.54 -8.91 16.05
C LYS A 54 27.26 -8.17 15.65
N PRO A 55 26.27 -8.84 15.02
CA PRO A 55 25.03 -8.19 14.64
C PRO A 55 24.31 -7.63 15.85
N PHE A 56 23.65 -6.49 15.66
CA PHE A 56 22.89 -5.83 16.72
C PHE A 56 21.74 -6.71 17.23
N SER A 57 21.54 -6.68 18.55
CA SER A 57 20.40 -7.33 19.19
C SER A 57 19.20 -6.38 19.29
N VAL A 58 17.99 -6.94 19.23
CA VAL A 58 16.74 -6.16 19.38
C VAL A 58 16.67 -5.54 20.79
N THR A 59 16.39 -4.24 20.85
CA THR A 59 16.14 -3.47 22.09
C THR A 59 14.93 -2.55 21.90
N VAL A 60 14.34 -2.07 23.00
CA VAL A 60 13.17 -1.16 22.98
C VAL A 60 13.49 0.17 22.29
N GLY A 61 14.75 0.62 22.35
CA GLY A 61 15.20 1.89 21.74
C GLY A 61 15.07 1.97 20.22
N TYR A 62 14.95 0.83 19.52
CA TYR A 62 14.71 0.81 18.07
C TYR A 62 13.23 1.04 17.67
N ARG A 63 12.32 1.26 18.64
CA ARG A 63 10.91 1.53 18.34
C ARG A 63 10.74 2.91 17.70
N SER A 64 9.78 3.00 16.78
CA SER A 64 9.37 4.27 16.19
C SER A 64 8.48 5.09 17.14
N PRO A 65 8.34 6.41 16.92
CA PRO A 65 7.51 7.28 17.75
C PRO A 65 6.08 6.77 17.88
N LYS A 66 5.51 6.82 19.09
CA LYS A 66 4.24 6.19 19.45
C LYS A 66 3.09 6.60 18.52
N LEU A 67 2.93 7.91 18.29
CA LEU A 67 1.82 8.50 17.52
C LEU A 67 1.74 7.99 16.07
N ILE A 68 2.87 7.75 15.41
CA ILE A 68 2.96 7.41 13.97
C ILE A 68 3.45 5.98 13.72
N ARG A 69 3.49 5.17 14.78
CA ARG A 69 3.92 3.77 14.70
C ARG A 69 2.91 3.00 13.88
N GLY A 70 3.39 2.24 12.89
CA GLY A 70 2.52 1.45 12.00
C GLY A 70 1.84 2.23 10.87
N TRP A 71 1.97 3.56 10.79
CA TRP A 71 1.35 4.32 9.69
C TRP A 71 1.99 4.04 8.33
N HIS A 72 1.21 4.15 7.25
CA HIS A 72 1.71 4.08 5.87
C HIS A 72 2.77 5.18 5.63
N PRO A 73 3.72 5.02 4.67
CA PRO A 73 4.67 6.07 4.30
C PRO A 73 4.02 7.38 3.84
N ARG A 74 2.76 7.34 3.41
CA ARG A 74 1.95 8.52 3.07
C ARG A 74 1.51 9.33 4.30
N GLY A 75 1.70 8.79 5.51
CA GLY A 75 1.47 9.52 6.76
C GLY A 75 0.06 9.34 7.34
N ALA A 76 -0.63 8.26 6.98
CA ALA A 76 -1.95 7.92 7.51
C ALA A 76 -1.95 6.47 8.03
N PRO A 77 -2.78 6.12 9.02
CA PRO A 77 -2.98 4.73 9.43
C PRO A 77 -3.56 3.88 8.30
N GLU A 78 -3.15 2.60 8.26
CA GLU A 78 -3.68 1.61 7.30
C GLU A 78 -4.88 0.89 7.94
N ILE A 79 -5.96 0.73 7.17
CA ILE A 79 -7.14 -0.07 7.52
C ILE A 79 -7.19 -1.27 6.57
N ILE A 80 -7.28 -2.48 7.12
CA ILE A 80 -7.45 -3.69 6.32
C ILE A 80 -8.94 -3.86 6.03
N VAL A 81 -9.29 -4.06 4.75
CA VAL A 81 -10.67 -4.17 4.26
C VAL A 81 -10.89 -5.55 3.65
N HIS A 82 -12.05 -6.14 3.95
CA HIS A 82 -12.48 -7.43 3.43
C HIS A 82 -13.76 -7.33 2.58
N THR A 83 -14.68 -6.45 2.96
CA THR A 83 -16.03 -6.33 2.35
C THR A 83 -16.42 -4.87 2.13
N LEU A 84 -17.38 -4.63 1.22
CA LEU A 84 -17.91 -3.29 0.92
C LEU A 84 -18.45 -2.58 2.17
N GLN A 85 -19.03 -3.34 3.10
CA GLN A 85 -19.50 -2.81 4.38
C GLN A 85 -18.37 -2.16 5.19
N ASP A 86 -17.14 -2.68 5.13
CA ASP A 86 -16.00 -2.08 5.83
C ASP A 86 -15.68 -0.69 5.27
N ILE A 87 -15.78 -0.51 3.95
CA ILE A 87 -15.63 0.80 3.28
C ILE A 87 -16.78 1.74 3.64
N ASN A 88 -17.99 1.19 3.84
CA ASN A 88 -19.17 1.94 4.27
C ASN A 88 -19.10 2.44 5.70
N ARG A 89 -18.50 1.66 6.60
CA ARG A 89 -18.29 2.04 8.01
C ARG A 89 -17.24 3.12 8.20
N ILE A 90 -16.35 3.34 7.23
CA ILE A 90 -15.33 4.38 7.31
C ILE A 90 -16.03 5.73 7.14
N GLN A 91 -16.33 6.36 8.28
CA GLN A 91 -16.75 7.74 8.31
C GLN A 91 -15.57 8.59 7.87
N ILE A 92 -15.78 9.35 6.80
CA ILE A 92 -14.90 10.46 6.47
C ILE A 92 -15.37 11.58 7.37
N GLU A 93 -14.97 11.57 8.64
CA GLU A 93 -15.12 12.79 9.45
C GLU A 93 -14.41 13.89 8.68
N GLU A 94 -15.21 14.90 8.32
CA GLU A 94 -14.82 15.99 7.44
C GLU A 94 -13.47 16.53 7.89
N SER A 95 -12.47 16.21 7.10
CA SER A 95 -11.16 16.86 7.17
C SER A 95 -11.25 18.30 6.63
N ALA A 96 -12.44 18.92 6.68
CA ALA A 96 -12.75 20.26 6.24
C ALA A 96 -11.88 21.29 6.98
N GLU A 97 -11.52 21.04 8.23
CA GLU A 97 -10.54 21.87 8.95
C GLU A 97 -9.13 21.82 8.34
N ALA A 98 -8.73 20.72 7.69
CA ALA A 98 -7.42 20.57 7.05
C ALA A 98 -7.39 21.11 5.61
N ALA A 99 -8.54 21.13 4.92
CA ALA A 99 -8.68 21.77 3.61
C ALA A 99 -8.71 23.31 3.74
N GLN A 100 -9.46 23.85 4.71
CA GLN A 100 -9.55 25.30 4.98
C GLN A 100 -8.21 25.92 5.42
N LEU A 101 -7.38 25.19 6.17
CA LEU A 101 -6.04 25.68 6.56
C LEU A 101 -5.05 25.74 5.37
N SER A 102 -5.38 25.15 4.22
CA SER A 102 -4.51 25.08 3.04
C SER A 102 -4.68 26.27 2.08
N GLU A 103 -5.73 27.09 2.26
CA GLU A 103 -5.98 28.29 1.44
C GLU A 103 -5.24 29.55 1.92
N GLY A 104 -4.59 29.50 3.09
CA GLY A 104 -3.68 30.53 3.61
C GLY A 104 -2.36 30.63 2.82
N LYS A 105 -2.42 31.13 1.59
CA LYS A 105 -1.27 31.31 0.69
C LYS A 105 -0.34 32.43 1.20
N SER A 106 0.74 32.08 1.89
CA SER A 106 1.95 32.93 1.89
C SER A 106 2.76 32.64 0.62
N LYS A 107 2.57 33.47 -0.42
CA LYS A 107 3.40 33.45 -1.63
C LYS A 107 4.81 33.97 -1.30
N ARG A 108 5.69 33.09 -0.81
CA ARG A 108 7.14 33.29 -0.93
C ARG A 108 7.65 32.54 -2.15
N LYS A 109 8.05 33.29 -3.18
CA LYS A 109 8.79 32.79 -4.35
C LYS A 109 10.15 32.29 -3.86
N SER A 110 10.33 30.98 -3.76
CA SER A 110 11.65 30.37 -3.66
C SER A 110 11.87 29.44 -4.85
N GLN A 111 13.11 29.45 -5.34
CA GLN A 111 13.59 29.02 -6.63
C GLN A 111 13.24 27.58 -7.08
N SER A 112 13.34 27.41 -8.38
CA SER A 112 13.08 26.25 -9.23
C SER A 112 13.72 24.93 -8.76
N GLY A 113 13.00 24.18 -7.92
CA GLY A 113 13.13 22.73 -7.83
C GLY A 113 11.86 22.07 -8.39
N ARG A 114 11.99 20.90 -9.03
CA ARG A 114 10.84 20.04 -9.39
C ARG A 114 9.95 19.89 -8.16
N LYS A 115 8.84 20.64 -8.09
CA LYS A 115 7.85 20.50 -7.02
C LYS A 115 7.27 19.11 -7.16
N SER A 116 7.74 18.17 -6.35
CA SER A 116 7.12 16.84 -6.27
C SER A 116 5.64 17.06 -5.96
N LYS A 117 4.74 16.62 -6.86
CA LYS A 117 3.29 16.70 -6.65
C LYS A 117 3.00 16.16 -5.25
N LYS A 118 2.57 17.02 -4.32
CA LYS A 118 2.24 16.59 -2.96
C LYS A 118 1.13 15.55 -3.09
N LYS A 119 1.36 14.33 -2.60
CA LYS A 119 0.34 13.27 -2.61
C LYS A 119 -0.87 13.78 -1.81
N PRO A 120 -2.11 13.56 -2.26
CA PRO A 120 -3.30 13.98 -1.52
C PRO A 120 -3.21 13.42 -0.09
N GLN A 121 -3.56 14.20 0.92
CA GLN A 121 -3.60 13.73 2.31
C GLN A 121 -4.98 13.11 2.53
N THR A 122 -5.08 11.78 2.52
CA THR A 122 -6.31 11.11 2.98
C THR A 122 -6.16 10.77 4.46
N PRO A 123 -7.25 10.79 5.25
CA PRO A 123 -7.20 10.46 6.67
C PRO A 123 -6.78 9.00 6.90
N TYR A 124 -7.23 8.10 6.00
CA TYR A 124 -6.95 6.67 6.04
C TYR A 124 -6.35 6.17 4.73
N VAL A 125 -5.62 5.05 4.82
CA VAL A 125 -5.16 4.27 3.66
C VAL A 125 -5.79 2.89 3.75
N LEU A 126 -6.47 2.48 2.69
CA LEU A 126 -7.09 1.16 2.62
C LEU A 126 -6.09 0.14 2.10
N ARG A 127 -6.03 -1.03 2.75
CA ARG A 127 -5.34 -2.21 2.25
C ARG A 127 -6.38 -3.30 2.08
N ILE A 128 -6.63 -3.72 0.84
CA ILE A 128 -7.53 -4.83 0.58
C ILE A 128 -6.81 -6.12 1.00
N SER A 129 -7.47 -6.96 1.78
CA SER A 129 -6.92 -8.24 2.22
C SER A 129 -6.57 -9.14 1.02
N SER A 130 -5.48 -9.91 1.13
CA SER A 130 -5.06 -10.85 0.09
C SER A 130 -6.03 -12.00 -0.13
N GLY A 131 -6.89 -12.29 0.85
CA GLY A 131 -7.94 -13.32 0.73
C GLY A 131 -9.16 -12.89 -0.09
N VAL A 132 -9.25 -11.61 -0.49
CA VAL A 132 -10.37 -11.12 -1.31
C VAL A 132 -10.10 -11.46 -2.77
N GLY A 133 -11.02 -12.22 -3.39
CA GLY A 133 -10.94 -12.57 -4.81
C GLY A 133 -11.07 -11.37 -5.75
N ASN A 134 -10.64 -11.54 -7.01
CA ASN A 134 -10.53 -10.44 -7.97
C ASN A 134 -11.85 -9.68 -8.21
N ARG A 135 -12.99 -10.40 -8.32
CA ARG A 135 -14.32 -9.78 -8.50
C ARG A 135 -14.65 -8.81 -7.37
N LYS A 136 -14.67 -9.32 -6.13
CA LYS A 136 -14.92 -8.50 -4.93
C LYS A 136 -13.89 -7.39 -4.78
N LYS A 137 -12.63 -7.65 -5.13
CA LYS A 137 -11.56 -6.65 -5.06
C LYS A 137 -11.84 -5.46 -5.97
N LEU A 138 -12.39 -5.70 -7.15
CA LEU A 138 -12.74 -4.65 -8.09
C LEU A 138 -13.88 -3.77 -7.56
N ASP A 139 -14.92 -4.37 -6.99
CA ASP A 139 -16.01 -3.65 -6.33
C ASP A 139 -15.49 -2.77 -5.18
N LEU A 140 -14.57 -3.30 -4.37
CA LEU A 140 -13.94 -2.54 -3.28
C LEU A 140 -13.13 -1.35 -3.80
N VAL A 141 -12.42 -1.52 -4.92
CA VAL A 141 -11.65 -0.43 -5.54
C VAL A 141 -12.60 0.63 -6.11
N ARG A 142 -13.70 0.22 -6.76
CA ARG A 142 -14.76 1.12 -7.26
C ARG A 142 -15.32 1.97 -6.12
N ALA A 143 -15.80 1.33 -5.05
CA ALA A 143 -16.35 2.00 -3.87
C ALA A 143 -15.31 2.90 -3.18
N ALA A 144 -14.02 2.52 -3.18
CA ALA A 144 -12.96 3.36 -2.66
C ALA A 144 -12.73 4.63 -3.50
N ARG A 145 -12.84 4.56 -4.84
CA ARG A 145 -12.73 5.72 -5.73
C ARG A 145 -13.89 6.68 -5.54
N GLU A 146 -15.11 6.17 -5.47
CA GLU A 146 -16.31 6.98 -5.21
C GLU A 146 -16.16 7.81 -3.93
N LYS A 147 -15.54 7.22 -2.90
CA LYS A 147 -15.25 7.90 -1.63
C LYS A 147 -13.94 8.67 -1.58
N ASN A 148 -13.20 8.78 -2.69
CA ASN A 148 -11.88 9.41 -2.77
C ASN A 148 -10.85 8.85 -1.76
N LEU A 149 -10.97 7.57 -1.41
CA LEU A 149 -10.06 6.88 -0.50
C LEU A 149 -8.90 6.26 -1.28
N TYR A 150 -7.71 6.28 -0.67
CA TYR A 150 -6.52 5.71 -1.29
C TYR A 150 -6.37 4.22 -0.94
N VAL A 151 -6.27 3.38 -1.96
CA VAL A 151 -5.97 1.95 -1.84
C VAL A 151 -4.46 1.72 -2.03
N ALA A 152 -3.81 1.05 -1.07
CA ALA A 152 -2.37 0.77 -1.10
C ALA A 152 -1.97 -0.32 -2.10
N ASN A 153 -2.88 -1.26 -2.40
CA ASN A 153 -2.67 -2.40 -3.27
C ASN A 153 -3.79 -2.54 -4.33
N PRO A 154 -3.99 -1.50 -5.17
CA PRO A 154 -5.15 -1.44 -6.06
C PRO A 154 -5.13 -2.56 -7.11
N LYS A 155 -3.96 -2.86 -7.70
CA LYS A 155 -3.83 -3.74 -8.87
C LYS A 155 -4.61 -5.05 -8.79
N VAL A 156 -5.40 -5.34 -9.81
CA VAL A 156 -6.16 -6.60 -10.00
C VAL A 156 -5.51 -7.38 -11.15
N ARG A 157 -5.23 -8.67 -10.94
CA ARG A 157 -4.51 -9.47 -11.94
C ARG A 157 -5.37 -9.75 -13.18
N VAL A 158 -6.58 -10.26 -12.95
CA VAL A 158 -7.50 -10.69 -14.01
C VAL A 158 -8.89 -10.17 -13.67
N ALA A 159 -9.52 -9.47 -14.61
CA ALA A 159 -10.94 -9.14 -14.56
C ALA A 159 -11.69 -10.07 -15.51
N LYS A 160 -12.69 -10.80 -14.99
CA LYS A 160 -13.56 -11.63 -15.82
C LYS A 160 -14.66 -10.75 -16.41
N ILE A 161 -14.84 -10.80 -17.73
CA ILE A 161 -15.89 -10.09 -18.46
C ILE A 161 -16.93 -11.11 -18.90
N ALA A 162 -18.18 -10.93 -18.46
CA ALA A 162 -19.31 -11.77 -18.85
C ALA A 162 -20.32 -11.05 -19.75
N SER A 163 -20.29 -9.72 -19.84
CA SER A 163 -21.16 -8.93 -20.73
C SER A 163 -20.50 -7.60 -21.12
N LEU A 164 -21.03 -6.95 -22.17
CA LEU A 164 -20.59 -5.63 -22.61
C LEU A 164 -20.84 -4.54 -21.53
N GLU A 165 -21.96 -4.65 -20.81
CA GLU A 165 -22.27 -3.76 -19.67
C GLU A 165 -21.23 -3.86 -18.55
N GLU A 166 -20.77 -5.08 -18.26
CA GLU A 166 -19.69 -5.28 -17.29
C GLU A 166 -18.43 -4.55 -17.76
N LEU A 167 -18.06 -4.68 -19.03
CA LEU A 167 -16.90 -4.00 -19.60
C LEU A 167 -17.00 -2.47 -19.45
N GLU A 168 -18.13 -1.86 -19.81
CA GLU A 168 -18.31 -0.41 -19.68
C GLU A 168 -18.16 0.07 -18.23
N SER A 169 -18.66 -0.71 -17.27
CA SER A 169 -18.49 -0.42 -15.85
C SER A 169 -17.01 -0.52 -15.37
N LEU A 170 -16.17 -1.23 -16.11
CA LEU A 170 -14.76 -1.46 -15.81
C LEU A 170 -13.83 -0.41 -16.42
N LEU A 171 -14.22 0.25 -17.51
CA LEU A 171 -13.42 1.29 -18.18
C LEU A 171 -12.90 2.37 -17.21
N PRO A 172 -13.67 2.87 -16.22
CA PRO A 172 -13.16 3.83 -15.24
C PRO A 172 -12.06 3.29 -14.34
N LEU A 173 -11.83 1.98 -14.30
CA LEU A 173 -10.86 1.26 -13.47
C LEU A 173 -9.72 0.63 -14.28
N ARG A 174 -9.60 0.94 -15.57
CA ARG A 174 -8.60 0.37 -16.49
C ARG A 174 -7.16 0.44 -15.97
N ASP A 175 -6.80 1.51 -15.26
CA ASP A 175 -5.46 1.70 -14.70
C ASP A 175 -5.09 0.72 -13.57
N VAL A 176 -6.08 -0.01 -13.07
CA VAL A 176 -5.95 -0.98 -11.98
C VAL A 176 -5.87 -2.42 -12.49
N ILE A 177 -6.47 -2.69 -13.65
CA ILE A 177 -6.59 -4.03 -14.21
C ILE A 177 -5.32 -4.34 -15.01
N VAL A 178 -4.82 -5.57 -14.90
CA VAL A 178 -3.64 -6.03 -15.65
C VAL A 178 -4.05 -6.75 -16.93
N SER A 179 -4.98 -7.70 -16.82
CA SER A 179 -5.52 -8.42 -17.97
C SER A 179 -7.03 -8.67 -17.85
N TRP A 180 -7.65 -8.89 -19.00
CA TRP A 180 -9.04 -9.32 -19.11
C TRP A 180 -9.11 -10.82 -19.41
N HIS A 181 -10.11 -11.48 -18.85
CA HIS A 181 -10.46 -12.86 -19.19
C HIS A 181 -11.89 -12.87 -19.71
N VAL A 182 -12.03 -13.16 -20.99
CA VAL A 182 -13.32 -13.15 -21.69
C VAL A 182 -13.99 -14.50 -21.42
N SER A 183 -15.22 -14.47 -20.92
CA SER A 183 -15.93 -15.71 -20.65
C SER A 183 -16.39 -16.36 -21.94
N ASP A 184 -16.42 -17.70 -21.97
CA ASP A 184 -16.90 -18.46 -23.14
C ASP A 184 -18.38 -18.24 -23.51
N LYS A 185 -19.12 -17.53 -22.65
CA LYS A 185 -20.56 -17.32 -22.79
C LYS A 185 -20.93 -16.16 -23.71
N LEU A 186 -19.95 -15.32 -24.08
CA LEU A 186 -20.19 -14.21 -25.00
C LEU A 186 -20.39 -14.74 -26.42
N THR A 187 -21.31 -14.10 -27.14
CA THR A 187 -21.48 -14.28 -28.59
C THR A 187 -20.22 -13.86 -29.35
N GLU A 188 -20.05 -14.32 -30.59
CA GLU A 188 -18.86 -14.04 -31.38
C GLU A 188 -18.70 -12.52 -31.63
N ASP A 189 -19.80 -11.83 -31.94
CA ASP A 189 -19.86 -10.38 -32.09
C ASP A 189 -19.42 -9.64 -30.80
N GLU A 190 -19.95 -10.03 -29.64
CA GLU A 190 -19.57 -9.41 -28.35
C GLU A 190 -18.09 -9.68 -27.99
N ARG A 191 -17.51 -10.80 -28.44
CA ARG A 191 -16.10 -11.10 -28.22
C ARG A 191 -15.22 -10.21 -29.09
N GLU A 192 -15.58 -9.99 -30.35
CA GLU A 192 -14.88 -9.07 -31.25
C GLU A 192 -14.89 -7.65 -30.68
N ASP A 193 -16.03 -7.16 -30.22
CA ASP A 193 -16.15 -5.84 -29.57
C ASP A 193 -15.23 -5.69 -28.35
N VAL A 194 -15.13 -6.75 -27.52
CA VAL A 194 -14.28 -6.74 -26.33
C VAL A 194 -12.80 -6.75 -26.71
N LEU A 195 -12.42 -7.47 -27.78
CA LEU A 195 -11.05 -7.52 -28.29
C LEU A 195 -10.63 -6.17 -28.89
N GLU A 196 -11.47 -5.55 -29.72
CA GLU A 196 -11.21 -4.22 -30.31
C GLU A 196 -10.99 -3.18 -29.20
N ARG A 197 -11.87 -3.15 -28.19
CA ARG A 197 -11.72 -2.23 -27.04
C ARG A 197 -10.48 -2.54 -26.18
N ALA A 198 -10.07 -3.80 -26.10
CA ALA A 198 -8.86 -4.18 -25.36
C ALA A 198 -7.60 -3.70 -26.08
N GLU A 199 -7.56 -3.77 -27.40
CA GLU A 199 -6.48 -3.24 -28.25
C GLU A 199 -6.37 -1.71 -28.11
N ASP A 200 -7.50 -1.00 -28.17
CA ASP A 200 -7.57 0.46 -27.98
C ASP A 200 -7.01 0.90 -26.61
N GLU A 201 -7.35 0.16 -25.55
CA GLU A 201 -6.89 0.46 -24.19
C GLU A 201 -5.50 -0.14 -23.87
N GLY A 202 -4.96 -0.99 -24.74
CA GLY A 202 -3.67 -1.66 -24.58
C GLY A 202 -3.64 -2.66 -23.41
N ILE A 203 -4.75 -3.37 -23.18
CA ILE A 203 -4.89 -4.37 -22.10
C ILE A 203 -4.77 -5.77 -22.70
N GLU A 204 -3.95 -6.62 -22.08
CA GLU A 204 -3.80 -8.01 -22.52
C GLU A 204 -5.09 -8.80 -22.23
N VAL A 205 -5.61 -9.47 -23.26
CA VAL A 205 -6.71 -10.43 -23.13
C VAL A 205 -6.11 -11.83 -22.98
N VAL A 206 -6.50 -12.51 -21.89
CA VAL A 206 -6.13 -13.89 -21.59
C VAL A 206 -7.36 -14.75 -21.83
N GLU A 207 -7.24 -15.69 -22.77
CA GLU A 207 -8.24 -16.74 -22.99
C GLU A 207 -8.39 -17.64 -21.76
#